data_AF-A0A2R6HTM7-F1
#
_entry.id   AF-A0A2R6HTM7-F1
#
_cell.length_a   1.000
_cell.length_b   1.000
_cell.length_c   1.000
_cell.angle_alpha   90.00
_cell.angle_beta   90.00
_cell.angle_gamma   90.00
#
_symmetry.space_group_name_H-M   'P 1'
#
loop_
_entity.id
_entity.type
_entity.pdbx_description
1 polymer ?
#
loop_
_entity_poly.entity_id
_entity_poly.type
_entity_poly.pdbx_seq_one_letter_code
_entity_poly.pdbx_strand_id
1 'polypeptide(L)'
;MRRAPLLLLAIVLVVTMFTGVVAADTRAGGTVVIEEGESVNGLSATAGTVIVEGTVNGDLRAYGGDVVVTETGNVTGIVRVYAGSVTINGTAEDTVLVYGGSVTVGESGYVDNSFGAIAGDVTLAGDFGSNVNIFAGTVNLEPTATIGGDLTYEGTLNDRGGTVEGVTQRTQELALIPPLGPLNVVFSVFMFFASPPVR
;
A
#
# COMPACT_ATOMS: atom_id res chain seq x y z
N MET A 1 6.21 17.91 -57.82
CA MET A 1 6.42 16.85 -56.79
C MET A 1 6.91 17.45 -55.46
N ARG A 2 6.15 18.34 -54.78
CA ARG A 2 6.62 19.06 -53.57
C ARG A 2 5.63 19.09 -52.39
N ARG A 3 4.65 18.18 -52.33
CA ARG A 3 3.66 18.13 -51.22
C ARG A 3 3.87 16.98 -50.24
N ALA A 4 4.75 16.03 -50.55
CA ALA A 4 5.10 14.89 -49.70
C ALA A 4 5.71 15.26 -48.33
N PRO A 5 6.64 16.24 -48.20
CA PRO A 5 7.22 16.54 -46.90
C PRO A 5 6.23 17.26 -45.95
N LEU A 6 5.28 18.01 -46.51
CA LEU A 6 4.23 18.69 -45.74
C LEU A 6 3.20 17.71 -45.16
N LEU A 7 2.85 16.66 -45.92
CA LEU A 7 1.95 15.60 -45.44
C LEU A 7 2.59 14.74 -44.35
N LEU A 8 3.89 14.42 -44.47
CA LEU A 8 4.63 13.70 -43.44
C LEU A 8 4.75 14.52 -42.14
N LEU A 9 5.03 15.82 -42.24
CA LEU A 9 5.09 16.69 -41.07
C LEU A 9 3.73 16.82 -40.38
N ALA A 10 2.64 16.91 -41.14
CA ALA A 10 1.29 16.96 -40.60
C ALA A 10 0.90 15.66 -39.89
N ILE A 11 1.28 14.50 -40.43
CA ILE A 11 1.04 13.20 -39.78
C ILE A 11 1.83 13.07 -38.47
N VAL A 12 3.11 13.47 -38.46
CA VAL A 12 3.93 13.48 -37.24
C VAL A 12 3.33 14.41 -36.18
N LEU A 13 2.83 15.58 -36.58
CA LEU A 13 2.19 16.54 -35.67
C LEU A 13 0.87 16.01 -35.08
N VAL A 14 0.11 15.20 -35.83
CA VAL A 14 -1.12 14.59 -35.34
C VAL A 14 -0.82 13.41 -34.39
N VAL A 15 0.25 12.64 -34.65
CA VAL A 15 0.64 11.51 -33.79
C VAL A 15 1.17 11.98 -32.42
N THR A 16 1.81 13.15 -32.32
CA THR A 16 2.24 13.70 -31.02
C THR A 16 1.08 14.23 -30.16
N MET A 17 -0.08 14.53 -30.76
CA MET A 17 -1.29 14.94 -30.04
C MET A 17 -2.03 13.79 -29.35
N PHE A 18 -1.62 12.53 -29.59
CA PHE A 18 -2.17 11.33 -28.94
C PHE A 18 -1.32 10.84 -27.76
N THR A 19 -0.55 11.72 -27.11
CA THR A 19 0.02 11.41 -25.79
C THR A 19 -1.09 11.51 -24.74
N GLY A 20 -1.90 10.46 -24.64
CA GLY A 20 -2.91 10.33 -23.59
C GLY A 20 -2.20 10.30 -22.24
N VAL A 21 -2.27 11.40 -21.49
CA VAL A 21 -1.91 11.41 -20.07
C VAL A 21 -2.94 10.50 -19.38
N VAL A 22 -2.51 9.30 -18.98
CA VAL A 22 -3.32 8.42 -18.12
C VAL A 22 -3.36 9.08 -16.75
N ALA A 23 -4.39 9.89 -16.51
CA ALA A 23 -4.63 10.50 -15.21
C ALA A 23 -5.30 9.47 -14.30
N ALA A 24 -4.79 9.32 -13.07
CA ALA A 24 -5.44 8.50 -12.05
C ALA A 24 -6.83 9.06 -11.74
N ASP A 25 -7.81 8.17 -11.58
CA ASP A 25 -9.16 8.56 -11.20
C ASP A 25 -9.15 9.14 -9.79
N THR A 26 -9.73 10.32 -9.59
CA THR A 26 -9.73 11.02 -8.29
C THR A 26 -11.14 11.11 -7.75
N ARG A 27 -11.42 10.43 -6.64
CA ARG A 27 -12.75 10.37 -6.03
C ARG A 27 -12.73 10.90 -4.61
N ALA A 28 -13.74 11.67 -4.23
CA ALA A 28 -13.91 12.14 -2.87
C ALA A 28 -15.39 12.14 -2.45
N GLY A 29 -15.67 11.83 -1.18
CA GLY A 29 -17.04 11.77 -0.67
C GLY A 29 -17.17 11.14 0.71
N GLY A 30 -18.40 10.80 1.12
CA GLY A 30 -18.63 10.01 2.33
C GLY A 30 -18.16 8.56 2.16
N THR A 31 -18.52 7.96 1.03
CA THR A 31 -18.12 6.61 0.63
C THR A 31 -17.69 6.63 -0.82
N VAL A 32 -16.59 5.94 -1.14
CA VAL A 32 -16.13 5.67 -2.51
C VAL A 32 -16.12 4.17 -2.70
N VAL A 33 -16.82 3.68 -3.72
CA VAL A 33 -16.83 2.28 -4.11
C VAL A 33 -16.31 2.18 -5.55
N ILE A 34 -15.41 1.23 -5.79
CA ILE A 34 -15.13 0.70 -7.13
C ILE A 34 -15.87 -0.62 -7.22
N GLU A 35 -16.98 -0.64 -7.94
CA GLU A 35 -17.90 -1.78 -7.96
C GLU A 35 -17.28 -2.99 -8.66
N GLU A 36 -17.78 -4.20 -8.38
CA GLU A 36 -17.36 -5.40 -9.09
C GLU A 36 -17.56 -5.24 -10.61
N GLY A 37 -16.54 -5.60 -11.40
CA GLY A 37 -16.54 -5.43 -12.85
C GLY A 37 -16.23 -4.00 -13.34
N GLU A 38 -16.13 -3.02 -12.44
CA GLU A 38 -15.58 -1.70 -12.76
C GLU A 38 -14.05 -1.78 -12.85
N SER A 39 -13.48 -1.06 -13.81
CA SER A 39 -12.03 -0.97 -13.98
C SER A 39 -11.59 0.48 -14.18
N VAL A 40 -10.69 0.96 -13.32
CA VAL A 40 -10.17 2.34 -13.34
C VAL A 40 -8.65 2.34 -13.55
N ASN A 41 -8.11 3.38 -14.20
CA ASN A 41 -6.67 3.48 -14.50
C ASN A 41 -5.93 4.22 -13.37
N GLY A 42 -5.77 3.53 -12.24
CA GLY A 42 -5.27 4.11 -10.99
C GLY A 42 -6.36 4.86 -10.24
N LEU A 43 -6.25 4.90 -8.91
CA LEU A 43 -7.25 5.49 -8.03
C LEU A 43 -6.59 6.34 -6.95
N SER A 44 -7.06 7.57 -6.80
CA SER A 44 -6.80 8.44 -5.66
C SER A 44 -8.12 8.74 -4.96
N ALA A 45 -8.42 8.02 -3.88
CA ALA A 45 -9.67 8.13 -3.15
C ALA A 45 -9.48 8.84 -1.80
N THR A 46 -10.37 9.77 -1.46
CA THR A 46 -10.43 10.40 -0.14
C THR A 46 -11.88 10.36 0.37
N ALA A 47 -12.17 9.47 1.32
CA ALA A 47 -13.53 9.28 1.79
C ALA A 47 -13.60 8.82 3.26
N GLY A 48 -14.77 8.88 3.88
CA GLY A 48 -14.98 8.21 5.17
C GLY A 48 -14.74 6.70 5.06
N THR A 49 -15.25 6.10 3.98
CA THR A 49 -15.05 4.69 3.65
C THR A 49 -14.64 4.54 2.18
N VAL A 50 -13.60 3.76 1.90
CA VAL A 50 -13.20 3.37 0.54
C VAL A 50 -13.33 1.86 0.40
N ILE A 51 -14.07 1.40 -0.62
CA ILE A 51 -14.30 -0.01 -0.90
C ILE A 51 -13.83 -0.30 -2.33
N VAL A 52 -13.00 -1.33 -2.50
CA VAL A 52 -12.52 -1.78 -3.80
C VAL A 52 -12.99 -3.21 -4.04
N GLU A 53 -13.99 -3.35 -4.90
CA GLU A 53 -14.55 -4.63 -5.39
C GLU A 53 -14.15 -4.91 -6.83
N GLY A 54 -13.90 -3.87 -7.62
CA GLY A 54 -13.41 -3.95 -8.99
C GLY A 54 -11.88 -3.89 -9.12
N THR A 55 -11.43 -3.51 -10.31
CA THR A 55 -10.01 -3.48 -10.68
C THR A 55 -9.46 -2.05 -10.72
N VAL A 56 -8.32 -1.84 -10.08
CA VAL A 56 -7.52 -0.61 -10.20
C VAL A 56 -6.26 -0.94 -11.01
N ASN A 57 -6.27 -0.57 -12.30
CA ASN A 57 -5.12 -0.71 -13.20
C ASN A 57 -4.09 0.38 -12.91
N GLY A 58 -3.18 0.13 -11.99
CA GLY A 58 -2.12 1.05 -11.57
C GLY A 58 -2.14 1.30 -10.06
N ASP A 59 -1.65 2.48 -9.66
CA ASP A 59 -1.52 2.83 -8.24
C ASP A 59 -2.87 3.07 -7.57
N LEU A 60 -3.04 2.53 -6.36
CA LEU A 60 -4.12 2.90 -5.42
C LEU A 60 -3.56 3.81 -4.33
N ARG A 61 -4.16 4.99 -4.15
CA ARG A 61 -3.90 5.92 -3.05
C ARG A 61 -5.22 6.18 -2.33
N ALA A 62 -5.39 5.62 -1.14
CA ALA A 62 -6.63 5.74 -0.37
C ALA A 62 -6.37 6.45 0.95
N TYR A 63 -7.24 7.41 1.25
CA TYR A 63 -7.27 8.13 2.52
C TYR A 63 -8.68 8.01 3.10
N GLY A 64 -8.83 7.48 4.31
CA GLY A 64 -10.16 7.39 4.92
C GLY A 64 -10.23 6.96 6.37
N GLY A 65 -11.44 6.81 6.89
CA GLY A 65 -11.66 6.17 8.19
C GLY A 65 -11.48 4.65 8.08
N ASP A 66 -12.11 4.07 7.05
CA ASP A 66 -12.09 2.66 6.75
C ASP A 66 -11.73 2.43 5.27
N VAL A 67 -10.80 1.53 5.00
CA VAL A 67 -10.43 1.14 3.63
C VAL A 67 -10.47 -0.38 3.51
N VAL A 68 -11.23 -0.86 2.53
CA VAL A 68 -11.45 -2.29 2.30
C VAL A 68 -11.13 -2.62 0.84
N VAL A 69 -10.15 -3.49 0.62
CA VAL A 69 -9.98 -4.20 -0.65
C VAL A 69 -10.64 -5.56 -0.46
N THR A 70 -11.79 -5.76 -1.10
CA THR A 70 -12.58 -6.99 -0.96
C THR A 70 -11.94 -8.14 -1.73
N GLU A 71 -12.45 -9.36 -1.57
CA GLU A 71 -11.93 -10.56 -2.24
C GLU A 71 -11.90 -10.46 -3.77
N THR A 72 -12.85 -9.74 -4.38
CA THR A 72 -12.88 -9.51 -5.83
C THR A 72 -12.01 -8.33 -6.26
N GLY A 73 -11.56 -7.51 -5.29
CA GLY A 73 -10.75 -6.33 -5.54
C GLY A 73 -9.36 -6.72 -6.05
N ASN A 74 -8.94 -6.11 -7.16
CA ASN A 74 -7.59 -6.29 -7.72
C ASN A 74 -6.92 -4.93 -7.95
N VAL A 75 -5.70 -4.78 -7.47
CA VAL A 75 -4.86 -3.61 -7.71
C VAL A 75 -3.57 -4.05 -8.36
N THR A 76 -3.33 -3.62 -9.60
CA THR A 76 -2.18 -4.07 -10.40
C THR A 76 -0.90 -3.30 -10.12
N GLY A 77 -0.95 -2.25 -9.29
CA GLY A 77 0.18 -1.38 -8.98
C GLY A 77 0.35 -1.15 -7.49
N ILE A 78 1.07 -0.08 -7.13
CA ILE A 78 1.43 0.16 -5.72
C ILE A 78 0.20 0.64 -4.94
N VAL A 79 -0.08 -0.04 -3.82
CA VAL A 79 -1.14 0.33 -2.88
C VAL A 79 -0.55 1.18 -1.75
N ARG A 80 -1.06 2.41 -1.59
CA ARG A 80 -0.75 3.28 -0.45
C ARG A 80 -2.04 3.68 0.27
N VAL A 81 -2.14 3.30 1.53
CA VAL A 81 -3.37 3.52 2.32
C VAL A 81 -3.04 4.23 3.61
N TYR A 82 -3.84 5.25 3.92
CA TYR A 82 -3.82 5.98 5.18
C TYR A 82 -5.22 5.94 5.77
N ALA A 83 -5.46 5.07 6.76
CA ALA A 83 -6.80 4.94 7.34
C ALA A 83 -6.83 4.51 8.81
N GLY A 84 -7.96 4.71 9.50
CA GLY A 84 -8.14 4.20 10.85
C GLY A 84 -8.16 2.66 10.89
N SER A 85 -8.88 2.05 9.96
CA SER A 85 -8.96 0.61 9.75
C SER A 85 -8.68 0.26 8.30
N VAL A 86 -7.87 -0.76 8.06
CA VAL A 86 -7.56 -1.28 6.73
C VAL A 86 -7.75 -2.78 6.69
N THR A 87 -8.55 -3.26 5.73
CA THR A 87 -8.74 -4.69 5.47
C THR A 87 -8.41 -5.00 4.00
N ILE A 88 -7.54 -5.98 3.78
CA ILE A 88 -7.14 -6.44 2.45
C ILE A 88 -7.47 -7.93 2.35
N ASN A 89 -8.51 -8.24 1.61
CA ASN A 89 -8.97 -9.59 1.30
C ASN A 89 -8.80 -9.93 -0.19
N GLY A 90 -8.47 -8.94 -1.02
CA GLY A 90 -8.24 -9.12 -2.46
C GLY A 90 -6.77 -9.21 -2.83
N THR A 91 -6.47 -8.92 -4.10
CA THR A 91 -5.12 -9.01 -4.66
C THR A 91 -4.47 -7.64 -4.85
N ALA A 92 -3.23 -7.52 -4.37
CA ALA A 92 -2.32 -6.45 -4.73
C ALA A 92 -1.09 -7.06 -5.43
N GLU A 93 -0.89 -6.72 -6.70
CA GLU A 93 0.14 -7.32 -7.56
C GLU A 93 1.52 -6.67 -7.39
N ASP A 94 1.63 -5.63 -6.56
CA ASP A 94 2.89 -4.96 -6.27
C ASP A 94 2.95 -4.62 -4.77
N THR A 95 3.74 -3.60 -4.42
CA THR A 95 4.07 -3.21 -3.06
C THR A 95 2.85 -2.59 -2.39
N VAL A 96 2.58 -3.02 -1.16
CA VAL A 96 1.53 -2.47 -0.32
C VAL A 96 2.16 -1.75 0.86
N LEU A 97 1.79 -0.48 1.05
CA LEU A 97 2.23 0.35 2.16
C LEU A 97 1.03 0.93 2.89
N VAL A 98 0.85 0.53 4.16
CA VAL A 98 -0.32 0.90 4.95
C VAL A 98 0.09 1.64 6.21
N TYR A 99 -0.62 2.73 6.49
CA TYR A 99 -0.54 3.46 7.74
C TYR A 99 -1.94 3.48 8.35
N GLY A 100 -2.09 2.93 9.56
CA GLY A 100 -3.39 2.95 10.21
C GLY A 100 -3.44 2.60 11.69
N GLY A 101 -4.64 2.56 12.25
CA GLY A 101 -4.83 2.11 13.64
C GLY A 101 -4.83 0.58 13.72
N SER A 102 -5.60 -0.06 12.84
CA SER A 102 -5.68 -1.51 12.69
C SER A 102 -5.52 -1.89 11.23
N VAL A 103 -4.68 -2.88 10.95
CA VAL A 103 -4.44 -3.40 9.59
C VAL A 103 -4.62 -4.91 9.59
N THR A 104 -5.46 -5.41 8.70
CA THR A 104 -5.68 -6.85 8.53
C THR A 104 -5.50 -7.21 7.05
N VAL A 105 -4.64 -8.19 6.79
CA VAL A 105 -4.63 -8.92 5.52
C VAL A 105 -5.29 -10.26 5.80
N GLY A 106 -6.51 -10.45 5.30
CA GLY A 106 -7.32 -11.63 5.58
C GLY A 106 -6.84 -12.87 4.83
N GLU A 107 -7.46 -14.02 5.10
CA GLU A 107 -7.06 -15.33 4.54
C GLU A 107 -7.04 -15.37 3.00
N SER A 108 -7.93 -14.62 2.35
CA SER A 108 -7.98 -14.51 0.88
C SER A 108 -7.06 -13.42 0.32
N GLY A 109 -6.47 -12.58 1.19
CA GLY A 109 -5.62 -11.47 0.79
C GLY A 109 -4.31 -11.97 0.20
N TYR A 110 -3.94 -11.45 -0.97
CA TYR A 110 -2.68 -11.76 -1.64
C TYR A 110 -1.90 -10.48 -1.93
N VAL A 111 -0.64 -10.44 -1.51
CA VAL A 111 0.31 -9.38 -1.83
C VAL A 111 1.50 -9.99 -2.55
N ASP A 112 1.61 -9.79 -3.85
CA ASP A 112 2.61 -10.45 -4.69
C ASP A 112 4.06 -10.04 -4.33
N ASN A 113 4.23 -8.77 -3.95
CA ASN A 113 5.55 -8.21 -3.67
C ASN A 113 5.71 -7.88 -2.17
N SER A 114 6.35 -6.76 -1.83
CA SER A 114 6.63 -6.41 -0.44
C SER A 114 5.42 -5.80 0.25
N PHE A 115 5.17 -6.19 1.50
CA PHE A 115 4.16 -5.59 2.36
C PHE A 115 4.81 -4.80 3.49
N GLY A 116 4.35 -3.56 3.68
CA GLY A 116 4.78 -2.68 4.75
C GLY A 116 3.58 -2.12 5.51
N ALA A 117 3.61 -2.19 6.84
CA ALA A 117 2.57 -1.58 7.66
C ALA A 117 3.14 -0.87 8.89
N ILE A 118 2.57 0.30 9.19
CA ILE A 118 2.73 0.98 10.48
C ILE A 118 1.37 1.09 11.13
N ALA A 119 1.16 0.41 12.26
CA ALA A 119 -0.14 0.42 12.93
C ALA A 119 -0.10 0.18 14.44
N GLY A 120 -1.23 0.32 15.13
CA GLY A 120 -1.36 -0.16 16.52
C GLY A 120 -1.36 -1.69 16.56
N ASP A 121 -2.20 -2.29 15.72
CA ASP A 121 -2.35 -3.73 15.60
C ASP A 121 -2.31 -4.14 14.12
N VAL A 122 -1.54 -5.18 13.82
CA VAL A 122 -1.47 -5.80 12.50
C VAL A 122 -1.81 -7.29 12.60
N THR A 123 -2.70 -7.76 11.73
CA THR A 123 -3.02 -9.18 11.56
C THR A 123 -2.65 -9.61 10.16
N LEU A 124 -1.80 -10.63 10.08
CA LEU A 124 -1.35 -11.28 8.85
C LEU A 124 -2.00 -12.66 8.80
N ALA A 125 -2.97 -12.85 7.89
CA ALA A 125 -3.64 -14.13 7.66
C ALA A 125 -3.59 -14.60 6.20
N GLY A 126 -3.24 -13.71 5.28
CA GLY A 126 -3.13 -13.99 3.85
C GLY A 126 -1.75 -14.45 3.40
N ASP A 127 -1.53 -14.37 2.08
CA ASP A 127 -0.30 -14.79 1.42
C ASP A 127 0.50 -13.58 0.92
N PHE A 128 1.81 -13.63 1.17
CA PHE A 128 2.77 -12.57 0.88
C PHE A 128 3.91 -13.16 0.06
N GLY A 129 4.01 -12.79 -1.22
CA GLY A 129 5.00 -13.34 -2.14
C GLY A 129 6.44 -12.89 -1.86
N SER A 130 6.65 -11.88 -1.01
CA SER A 130 7.97 -11.37 -0.66
C SER A 130 8.08 -10.96 0.82
N ASN A 131 8.93 -9.96 1.10
CA ASN A 131 9.25 -9.53 2.45
C ASN A 131 8.10 -8.74 3.10
N VAL A 132 7.92 -8.97 4.40
CA VAL A 132 6.94 -8.29 5.24
C VAL A 132 7.66 -7.44 6.28
N ASN A 133 7.36 -6.14 6.32
CA ASN A 133 7.99 -5.16 7.20
C ASN A 133 6.95 -4.45 8.06
N ILE A 134 6.90 -4.76 9.36
CA ILE A 134 5.85 -4.28 10.26
C ILE A 134 6.42 -3.45 11.39
N PHE A 135 5.83 -2.28 11.63
CA PHE A 135 6.06 -1.49 12.84
C PHE A 135 4.73 -1.35 13.57
N ALA A 136 4.53 -2.14 14.62
CA ALA A 136 3.27 -2.14 15.35
C ALA A 136 3.40 -2.36 16.86
N GLY A 137 2.33 -2.07 17.60
CA GLY A 137 2.24 -2.49 19.01
C GLY A 137 2.14 -4.02 19.10
N THR A 138 1.21 -4.58 18.33
CA THR A 138 0.97 -6.02 18.21
C THR A 138 1.02 -6.46 16.76
N VAL A 139 1.69 -7.59 16.50
CA VAL A 139 1.67 -8.29 15.21
C VAL A 139 1.11 -9.69 15.47
N ASN A 140 0.01 -10.04 14.82
CA ASN A 140 -0.58 -11.37 14.86
C ASN A 140 -0.26 -12.09 13.55
N LEU A 141 0.50 -13.18 13.63
CA LEU A 141 0.77 -14.06 12.49
C LEU A 141 -0.14 -15.28 12.62
N GLU A 142 -1.18 -15.34 11.79
CA GLU A 142 -2.19 -16.41 11.84
C GLU A 142 -1.69 -17.71 11.19
N PRO A 143 -2.29 -18.87 11.51
CA PRO A 143 -1.87 -20.16 10.94
C PRO A 143 -1.99 -20.26 9.41
N THR A 144 -2.87 -19.45 8.82
CA THR A 144 -3.09 -19.39 7.36
C THR A 144 -2.07 -18.53 6.65
N ALA A 145 -1.31 -17.70 7.38
CA ALA A 145 -0.37 -16.78 6.79
C ALA A 145 0.81 -17.51 6.16
N THR A 146 1.15 -17.12 4.93
CA THR A 146 2.36 -17.58 4.24
C THR A 146 3.17 -16.37 3.79
N ILE A 147 4.44 -16.33 4.17
CA ILE A 147 5.37 -15.26 3.81
C ILE A 147 6.53 -15.90 3.05
N GLY A 148 6.62 -15.66 1.75
CA GLY A 148 7.68 -16.19 0.88
C GLY A 148 9.06 -15.56 1.13
N GLY A 149 9.12 -14.42 1.82
CA GLY A 149 10.36 -13.73 2.19
C GLY A 149 10.62 -13.69 3.69
N ASP A 150 11.34 -12.64 4.10
CA ASP A 150 11.63 -12.36 5.49
C ASP A 150 10.47 -11.62 6.17
N LEU A 151 10.21 -11.95 7.43
CA LEU A 151 9.34 -11.18 8.32
C LEU A 151 10.20 -10.32 9.24
N THR A 152 10.28 -9.03 8.94
CA THR A 152 10.90 -8.03 9.82
C THR A 152 9.82 -7.30 10.58
N TYR A 153 9.89 -7.31 11.92
CA TYR A 153 8.90 -6.65 12.75
C TYR A 153 9.51 -5.87 13.92
N GLU A 154 8.79 -4.83 14.33
CA GLU A 154 8.96 -4.16 15.61
C GLU A 154 7.63 -4.18 16.36
N GLY A 155 7.65 -4.63 17.62
CA GLY A 155 6.45 -4.81 18.44
C GLY A 155 6.42 -6.14 19.20
N THR A 156 5.22 -6.51 19.66
CA THR A 156 4.94 -7.84 20.22
C THR A 156 4.42 -8.75 19.13
N LEU A 157 5.18 -9.78 18.77
CA LEU A 157 4.74 -10.81 17.82
C LEU A 157 3.99 -11.93 18.55
N ASN A 158 2.73 -12.13 18.18
CA ASN A 158 1.92 -13.30 18.51
C ASN A 158 1.92 -14.24 17.30
N ASP A 159 2.88 -15.16 17.27
CA ASP A 159 2.93 -16.22 16.26
C ASP A 159 1.98 -17.36 16.65
N ARG A 160 1.00 -17.64 15.79
CA ARG A 160 0.02 -18.73 15.95
C ARG A 160 0.30 -19.92 15.03
N GLY A 161 1.45 -19.95 14.36
CA GLY A 161 1.87 -21.02 13.47
C GLY A 161 1.79 -20.68 11.98
N GLY A 162 1.93 -19.40 11.63
CA GLY A 162 2.07 -19.00 10.23
C GLY A 162 3.42 -19.44 9.64
N THR A 163 3.51 -19.52 8.31
CA THR A 163 4.71 -19.96 7.60
C THR A 163 5.52 -18.74 7.15
N VAL A 164 6.80 -18.71 7.50
CA VAL A 164 7.78 -17.74 6.98
C VAL A 164 8.90 -18.54 6.33
N GLU A 165 9.03 -18.45 5.01
CA GLU A 165 10.05 -19.18 4.25
C GLU A 165 11.45 -18.61 4.48
N GLY A 166 11.55 -17.29 4.68
CA GLY A 166 12.77 -16.60 5.04
C GLY A 166 13.03 -16.60 6.54
N VAL A 167 13.64 -15.52 7.03
CA VAL A 167 13.94 -15.35 8.46
C VAL A 167 12.94 -14.42 9.13
N THR A 168 12.57 -14.75 10.36
CA THR A 168 11.81 -13.85 11.24
C THR A 168 12.79 -13.05 12.10
N GLN A 169 12.83 -11.74 11.90
CA GLN A 169 13.77 -10.84 12.56
C GLN A 169 13.03 -9.71 13.30
N ARG A 170 13.44 -9.46 14.54
CA ARG A 170 13.01 -8.26 15.25
C ARG A 170 13.96 -7.11 14.95
N THR A 171 13.44 -5.90 14.68
CA THR A 171 14.29 -4.74 14.33
C THR A 171 15.32 -4.38 15.41
N GLN A 172 15.06 -4.67 16.68
CA GLN A 172 16.04 -4.47 17.77
C GLN A 172 17.24 -5.42 17.73
N GLU A 173 17.16 -6.52 16.97
CA GLU A 173 18.23 -7.50 16.79
C GLU A 173 19.08 -7.22 15.54
N LEU A 174 18.62 -6.31 14.66
CA LEU A 174 19.43 -5.68 13.63
C LEU A 174 20.36 -4.67 14.30
N ALA A 175 21.55 -5.13 14.69
CA ALA A 175 22.66 -4.29 15.13
C ALA A 175 23.10 -3.32 14.01
N LEU A 176 22.37 -2.22 13.86
CA LEU A 176 22.70 -1.07 13.01
C LEU A 176 22.53 0.23 13.82
N ILE A 177 23.05 0.24 15.04
CA ILE A 177 23.27 1.47 15.81
C ILE A 177 24.74 1.87 15.62
N PRO A 178 25.12 2.64 14.58
CA PRO A 178 26.31 3.48 14.71
C PRO A 178 26.04 4.48 15.85
N PRO A 179 27.04 4.86 16.66
CA PRO A 179 26.85 5.75 17.81
C PRO A 179 26.16 7.06 17.38
N LEU A 180 24.90 7.22 17.80
CA LEU A 180 24.00 8.29 17.35
C LEU A 180 24.27 9.62 18.07
N GLY A 181 25.43 10.21 17.83
CA GLY A 181 25.72 11.59 18.25
C GLY A 181 24.88 12.65 17.50
N PRO A 182 24.73 12.59 16.16
CA PRO A 182 24.07 13.67 15.40
C PRO A 182 22.66 13.36 14.86
N LEU A 183 22.21 12.10 14.83
CA LEU A 183 20.98 11.72 14.11
C LEU A 183 19.68 11.76 14.94
N ASN A 184 19.76 11.95 16.27
CA ASN A 184 18.57 12.28 17.07
C ASN A 184 17.88 13.56 16.57
N VAL A 185 18.62 14.49 15.95
CA VAL A 185 18.07 15.75 15.46
C VAL A 185 17.10 15.53 14.30
N VAL A 186 17.34 14.58 13.39
CA VAL A 186 16.49 14.41 12.20
C VAL A 186 15.14 13.79 12.55
N PHE A 187 15.12 12.79 13.44
CA PHE A 187 13.89 12.16 13.92
C PHE A 187 13.10 13.07 14.88
N SER A 188 13.81 13.84 15.73
CA SER A 188 13.18 14.83 16.61
C SER A 188 12.60 16.02 15.84
N VAL A 189 13.26 16.47 14.78
CA VAL A 189 12.76 17.56 13.92
C VAL A 189 11.48 17.13 13.19
N PHE A 190 11.38 15.87 12.74
CA PHE A 190 10.14 15.35 12.14
C PHE A 190 8.98 15.25 13.14
N MET A 191 9.23 14.85 14.39
CA MET A 191 8.22 14.82 15.47
C MET A 191 7.88 16.21 16.05
N PHE A 192 8.81 17.16 16.05
CA PHE A 192 8.63 18.52 16.59
C PHE A 192 7.70 19.38 15.72
N PHE A 193 7.72 19.20 14.39
CA PHE A 193 6.79 19.89 13.48
C PHE A 193 5.40 19.23 13.38
N ALA A 194 5.23 18.01 13.92
CA ALA A 194 3.97 17.27 13.90
C ALA A 194 3.10 17.45 15.17
N SER A 195 3.54 18.26 16.13
CA SER A 195 2.80 18.52 17.37
C SER A 195 1.96 19.81 17.27
N PRO A 196 0.62 19.78 17.43
CA PRO A 196 -0.16 21.01 17.54
C PRO A 196 0.12 21.70 18.90
N PRO A 197 0.06 23.04 18.98
CA PRO A 197 0.24 23.74 20.25
C PRO A 197 -0.91 23.41 21.19
N VAL A 198 -0.60 22.77 22.32
CA VAL A 198 -1.53 22.65 23.45
C VAL A 198 -1.76 24.05 24.01
N ARG A 199 -3.03 24.49 24.05
CA ARG A 199 -3.46 25.68 24.81
C ARG A 199 -3.65 25.33 26.27
#